data_AF-A0A2D7C0G2-F1
#
_entry.id   AF-A0A2D7C0G2-F1
#
_cell.length_a   1.000
_cell.length_b   1.000
_cell.length_c   1.000
_cell.angle_alpha   90.00
_cell.angle_beta   90.00
_cell.angle_gamma   90.00
#
_symmetry.space_group_name_H-M   'P 1'
#
loop_
_entity.id
_entity.type
_entity.pdbx_description
1 polymer ?
#
loop_
_entity_poly.entity_id
_entity_poly.type
_entity_poly.pdbx_seq_one_letter_code
_entity_poly.pdbx_strand_id
1 'polypeptide(L)'
;MVKQAKFFEENDKCPTCDQEIDRKLKEYHLGKCKTKAGTIANALDMHKVQSESLNEVIEGLHKQQDHIRNWQSKVDANNQEIMQINRQIDNLNDEISRIDNESGDLSEANSALEELREKKEELQETKYKLAEQNSYNQVYAELLKDTGIKTKIIKQYLPVINQLTNKYLQILDFFVHFDLDESFQETIRSRHRDAFSYDSFSEGEKQRIDLSLLFTWRQIAKMKNSVATNLLILDETFDSSLDEEGIENLMKIISTLGEDTNVFVISHKSELEDAQFHRKIEFVKEKNFSKIKS
;
A
#
# COMPACT_ATOMS: atom_id res chain seq x y z
N MET A 1 -21.63 122.54 22.48
CA MET A 1 -21.48 123.28 21.21
C MET A 1 -22.74 124.03 20.82
N VAL A 2 -23.91 123.39 20.69
CA VAL A 2 -25.19 124.07 20.37
C VAL A 2 -25.53 125.20 21.35
N LYS A 3 -25.29 125.01 22.65
CA LYS A 3 -25.49 126.05 23.69
C LYS A 3 -24.55 127.26 23.55
N GLN A 4 -23.32 127.05 23.06
CA GLN A 4 -22.33 128.12 22.88
C GLN A 4 -22.60 128.93 21.61
N ALA A 5 -23.05 128.28 20.53
CA ALA A 5 -23.49 128.97 19.32
C ALA A 5 -24.74 129.83 19.58
N LYS A 6 -25.78 129.27 20.25
CA LYS A 6 -26.98 130.03 20.65
C LYS A 6 -26.67 131.25 21.52
N PHE A 7 -25.72 131.12 22.45
CA PHE A 7 -25.32 132.23 23.32
C PHE A 7 -24.79 133.45 22.53
N PHE A 8 -23.90 133.22 21.56
CA PHE A 8 -23.35 134.29 20.71
C PHE A 8 -24.32 134.75 19.60
N GLU A 9 -25.37 133.99 19.28
CA GLU A 9 -26.47 134.46 18.41
C GLU A 9 -27.41 135.42 19.16
N GLU A 10 -27.84 135.05 20.36
CA GLU A 10 -28.96 135.69 21.05
C GLU A 10 -28.57 136.86 21.97
N ASN A 11 -27.29 137.02 22.35
CA ASN A 11 -26.87 138.01 23.35
C ASN A 11 -25.83 139.00 22.79
N ASP A 12 -26.11 140.31 22.83
CA ASP A 12 -25.22 141.38 22.32
C ASP A 12 -24.36 142.04 23.42
N LYS A 13 -24.63 141.74 24.69
CA LYS A 13 -23.86 142.24 25.84
C LYS A 13 -23.31 141.08 26.66
N CYS A 14 -22.08 141.21 27.12
CA CYS A 14 -21.47 140.19 27.95
C CYS A 14 -22.12 140.22 29.35
N PRO A 15 -22.81 139.16 29.77
CA PRO A 15 -23.53 139.14 31.05
C PRO A 15 -22.61 139.17 32.28
N THR A 16 -21.28 139.14 32.10
CA THR A 16 -20.29 139.12 33.17
C THR A 16 -19.53 140.43 33.33
N CYS A 17 -19.30 141.18 32.24
CA CYS A 17 -18.56 142.45 32.29
C CYS A 17 -19.33 143.63 31.67
N ASP A 18 -20.58 143.40 31.25
CA ASP A 18 -21.55 144.35 30.69
C ASP A 18 -21.07 145.15 29.46
N GLN A 19 -19.93 144.74 28.89
CA GLN A 19 -19.39 145.28 27.65
C GLN A 19 -20.14 144.72 26.45
N GLU A 20 -20.38 145.58 25.45
CA GLU A 20 -20.93 145.16 24.16
C GLU A 20 -19.99 144.15 23.50
N ILE A 21 -20.55 143.01 23.11
CA ILE A 21 -19.77 141.95 22.47
C ILE A 21 -19.50 142.40 21.05
N ASP A 22 -18.23 142.70 20.75
CA ASP A 22 -17.80 143.09 19.41
C ASP A 22 -18.26 142.06 18.37
N ARG A 23 -18.80 142.57 17.26
CA ARG A 23 -19.35 141.78 16.15
C ARG A 23 -18.30 140.81 15.59
N LYS A 24 -17.02 141.21 15.57
CA LYS A 24 -15.92 140.32 15.14
C LYS A 24 -15.72 139.13 16.09
N LEU A 25 -15.95 139.31 17.39
CA LEU A 25 -15.81 138.25 18.39
C LEU A 25 -16.96 137.23 18.26
N LYS A 26 -18.20 137.70 18.03
CA LYS A 26 -19.35 136.83 17.70
C LYS A 26 -19.09 136.01 16.44
N GLU A 27 -18.67 136.66 15.36
CA GLU A 27 -18.37 135.99 14.08
C GLU A 27 -17.25 134.94 14.24
N TYR A 28 -16.22 135.23 15.03
CA TYR A 28 -15.15 134.26 15.32
C TYR A 28 -15.65 133.03 16.08
N HIS A 29 -16.42 133.20 17.17
CA HIS A 29 -16.91 132.07 17.97
C HIS A 29 -17.99 131.26 17.25
N LEU A 30 -18.89 131.91 16.52
CA LEU A 30 -19.87 131.23 15.66
C LEU A 30 -19.17 130.47 14.52
N GLY A 31 -18.15 131.08 13.89
CA GLY A 31 -17.31 130.42 12.89
C GLY A 31 -16.57 129.20 13.44
N LYS A 32 -16.02 129.30 14.65
CA LYS A 32 -15.32 128.19 15.34
C LYS A 32 -16.28 127.06 15.71
N CYS A 33 -17.49 127.38 16.17
CA CYS A 33 -18.54 126.40 16.43
C CYS A 33 -19.02 125.70 15.15
N LYS A 34 -19.18 126.45 14.05
CA LYS A 34 -19.59 125.91 12.74
C LYS A 34 -18.51 125.00 12.14
N THR A 35 -17.24 125.40 12.26
CA THR A 35 -16.09 124.59 11.82
C THR A 35 -15.99 123.29 12.62
N LYS A 36 -16.15 123.36 13.96
CA LYS A 36 -16.14 122.17 14.82
C LYS A 36 -17.33 121.24 14.56
N ALA A 37 -18.53 121.79 14.33
CA ALA A 37 -19.70 121.02 13.95
C ALA A 37 -19.49 120.33 12.58
N GLY A 38 -18.88 121.02 11.62
CA GLY A 38 -18.48 120.46 10.32
C GLY A 38 -17.48 119.32 10.46
N THR A 39 -16.45 119.45 11.32
CA THR A 39 -15.50 118.36 11.58
C THR A 39 -16.13 117.14 12.23
N ILE A 40 -17.09 117.33 13.15
CA ILE A 40 -17.81 116.21 13.79
C ILE A 40 -18.74 115.54 12.78
N ALA A 41 -19.43 116.31 11.93
CA ALA A 41 -20.27 115.78 10.86
C ALA A 41 -19.43 114.93 9.87
N ASN A 42 -18.27 115.43 9.45
CA ASN A 42 -17.35 114.70 8.57
C ASN A 42 -16.81 113.42 9.23
N ALA A 43 -16.48 113.46 10.53
CA ALA A 43 -16.02 112.28 11.26
C ALA A 43 -17.14 111.21 11.41
N LEU A 44 -18.39 111.63 11.62
CA LEU A 44 -19.55 110.74 11.65
C LEU A 44 -19.80 110.11 10.27
N ASP A 45 -19.65 110.87 9.20
CA ASP A 45 -19.81 110.38 7.83
C ASP A 45 -18.71 109.36 7.46
N MET A 46 -17.45 109.66 7.80
CA MET A 46 -16.34 108.71 7.67
C MET A 46 -16.57 107.43 8.47
N HIS A 47 -17.06 107.53 9.71
CA HIS A 47 -17.35 106.36 10.54
C HIS A 47 -18.51 105.52 9.96
N LYS A 48 -19.52 106.15 9.35
CA LYS A 48 -20.59 105.42 8.65
C LYS A 48 -20.04 104.62 7.49
N VAL A 49 -19.24 105.26 6.62
CA VAL A 49 -18.60 104.59 5.48
C VAL A 49 -17.70 103.43 5.95
N GLN A 50 -16.92 103.64 7.03
CA GLN A 50 -16.10 102.59 7.61
C GLN A 50 -16.96 101.44 8.18
N SER A 51 -18.06 101.77 8.87
CA SER A 51 -18.99 100.76 9.41
C SER A 51 -19.66 99.95 8.29
N GLU A 52 -20.02 100.59 7.18
CA GLU A 52 -20.56 99.91 6.00
C GLU A 52 -19.50 98.97 5.39
N SER A 53 -18.26 99.43 5.21
CA SER A 53 -17.18 98.59 4.69
C SER A 53 -16.86 97.38 5.60
N LEU A 54 -16.93 97.57 6.93
CA LEU A 54 -16.74 96.49 7.90
C LEU A 54 -17.87 95.47 7.84
N ASN A 55 -19.11 95.93 7.65
CA ASN A 55 -20.26 95.03 7.48
C ASN A 55 -20.13 94.20 6.20
N GLU A 56 -19.67 94.77 5.09
CA GLU A 56 -19.38 94.03 3.85
C GLU A 56 -18.31 92.94 4.07
N VAL A 57 -17.26 93.25 4.81
CA VAL A 57 -16.21 92.28 5.18
C VAL A 57 -16.78 91.15 6.05
N ILE A 58 -17.62 91.49 7.04
CA ILE A 58 -18.29 90.50 7.90
C ILE A 58 -19.19 89.57 7.08
N GLU A 59 -19.97 90.12 6.14
CA GLU A 59 -20.78 89.31 5.23
C GLU A 59 -19.93 88.38 4.36
N GLY A 60 -18.78 88.87 3.88
CA GLY A 60 -17.81 88.06 3.14
C GLY A 60 -17.25 86.90 3.99
N LEU A 61 -16.91 87.16 5.25
CA LEU A 61 -16.42 86.14 6.18
C LEU A 61 -17.49 85.10 6.53
N HIS A 62 -18.75 85.51 6.70
CA HIS A 62 -19.85 84.57 6.91
C HIS A 62 -20.05 83.64 5.72
N LYS A 63 -20.01 84.17 4.48
CA LYS A 63 -20.06 83.33 3.27
C LYS A 63 -18.92 82.31 3.23
N GLN A 64 -17.70 82.73 3.55
CA GLN A 64 -16.54 81.83 3.62
C GLN A 64 -16.71 80.76 4.70
N GLN A 65 -17.25 81.12 5.87
CA GLN A 65 -17.53 80.19 6.95
C GLN A 65 -18.58 79.14 6.54
N ASP A 66 -19.62 79.55 5.81
CA ASP A 66 -20.64 78.63 5.29
C ASP A 66 -20.05 77.68 4.24
N HIS A 67 -19.16 78.16 3.37
CA HIS A 67 -18.41 77.30 2.45
C HIS A 67 -17.56 76.26 3.21
N ILE A 68 -16.82 76.68 4.24
CA ILE A 68 -16.00 75.77 5.06
C ILE A 68 -16.87 74.71 5.73
N ARG A 69 -18.01 75.09 6.31
CA ARG A 69 -18.96 74.14 6.92
C ARG A 69 -19.48 73.11 5.92
N ASN A 70 -19.80 73.54 4.69
CA ASN A 70 -20.25 72.63 3.65
C ASN A 70 -19.14 71.65 3.22
N TRP A 71 -17.91 72.15 3.03
CA TRP A 71 -16.76 71.30 2.74
C TRP A 71 -16.48 70.29 3.86
N GLN A 72 -16.57 70.72 5.11
CA GLN A 72 -16.37 69.83 6.26
C GLN A 72 -17.43 68.72 6.31
N SER A 73 -18.69 69.05 6.07
CA SER A 73 -19.77 68.04 5.96
C SER A 73 -19.49 67.01 4.85
N LYS A 74 -19.00 67.46 3.68
CA LYS A 74 -18.61 66.55 2.58
C LYS A 74 -17.42 65.67 2.94
N VAL A 75 -16.41 66.23 3.61
CA VAL A 75 -15.23 65.48 4.07
C VAL A 75 -15.66 64.40 5.07
N ASP A 76 -16.54 64.74 6.01
CA ASP A 76 -17.04 63.80 7.01
C ASP A 76 -17.85 62.67 6.36
N ALA A 77 -18.71 62.99 5.37
CA ALA A 77 -19.47 61.99 4.61
C ALA A 77 -18.53 61.05 3.83
N ASN A 78 -17.55 61.60 3.10
CA ASN A 78 -16.58 60.79 2.36
C ASN A 78 -15.74 59.91 3.30
N ASN A 79 -15.35 60.42 4.47
CA ASN A 79 -14.60 59.64 5.45
C ASN A 79 -15.43 58.46 6.00
N GLN A 80 -16.73 58.65 6.22
CA GLN A 80 -17.62 57.55 6.61
C GLN A 80 -17.73 56.49 5.50
N GLU A 81 -17.84 56.92 4.24
CA GLU A 81 -17.89 56.02 3.10
C GLU A 81 -16.59 55.23 2.94
N ILE A 82 -15.42 55.89 3.06
CA ILE A 82 -14.11 55.23 3.05
C ILE A 82 -14.01 54.18 4.16
N MET A 83 -14.46 54.50 5.38
CA MET A 83 -14.46 53.53 6.49
C MET A 83 -15.35 52.33 6.18
N GLN A 84 -16.51 52.53 5.56
CA GLN A 84 -17.40 51.44 5.18
C GLN A 84 -16.79 50.55 4.09
N ILE A 85 -16.21 51.16 3.05
CA ILE A 85 -15.55 50.45 1.95
C ILE A 85 -14.36 49.64 2.48
N ASN A 86 -13.52 50.21 3.35
CA ASN A 86 -12.39 49.49 3.93
C ASN A 86 -12.85 48.26 4.74
N ARG A 87 -13.93 48.38 5.53
CA ARG A 87 -14.51 47.21 6.23
C ARG A 87 -15.01 46.14 5.26
N GLN A 88 -15.60 46.54 4.13
CA GLN A 88 -16.02 45.59 3.10
C GLN A 88 -14.83 44.89 2.45
N ILE A 89 -13.75 45.63 2.17
CA ILE A 89 -12.51 45.07 1.65
C ILE A 89 -11.92 44.04 2.62
N ASP A 90 -11.84 44.38 3.92
CA ASP A 90 -11.33 43.47 4.95
C ASP A 90 -12.16 42.18 5.01
N ASN A 91 -13.50 42.29 5.03
CA ASN A 91 -14.39 41.13 5.02
C ASN A 91 -14.22 40.25 3.77
N LEU A 92 -14.11 40.87 2.58
CA LEU A 92 -13.93 40.14 1.33
C LEU A 92 -12.56 39.45 1.29
N ASN A 93 -11.50 40.08 1.80
CA ASN A 93 -10.19 39.47 1.90
C ASN A 93 -10.18 38.28 2.88
N ASP A 94 -10.91 38.38 3.99
CA ASP A 94 -11.11 37.27 4.93
C ASP A 94 -11.87 36.10 4.27
N GLU A 95 -12.92 36.39 3.50
CA GLU A 95 -13.66 35.36 2.74
C GLU A 95 -12.79 34.69 1.67
N ILE A 96 -12.04 35.47 0.89
CA ILE A 96 -11.09 34.94 -0.09
C ILE A 96 -10.06 34.03 0.58
N SER A 97 -9.50 34.46 1.71
CA SER A 97 -8.51 33.67 2.45
C SER A 97 -9.11 32.36 2.98
N ARG A 98 -10.39 32.33 3.37
CA ARG A 98 -11.07 31.09 3.78
C ARG A 98 -11.26 30.14 2.59
N ILE A 99 -11.74 30.66 1.45
CA ILE A 99 -11.97 29.87 0.23
C ILE A 99 -10.65 29.27 -0.30
N ASP A 100 -9.56 30.05 -0.26
CA ASP A 100 -8.24 29.58 -0.72
C ASP A 100 -7.71 28.45 0.18
N ASN A 101 -7.92 28.54 1.49
CA ASN A 101 -7.57 27.47 2.44
C ASN A 101 -8.45 26.21 2.26
N GLU A 102 -9.73 26.34 1.95
CA GLU A 102 -10.62 25.19 1.65
C GLU A 102 -10.21 24.46 0.35
N SER A 103 -9.61 25.17 -0.61
CA SER A 103 -9.13 24.55 -1.86
C SER A 103 -7.94 23.60 -1.65
N GLY A 104 -7.14 23.80 -0.59
CA GLY A 104 -6.05 22.90 -0.21
C GLY A 104 -6.54 21.51 0.20
N ASP A 105 -7.65 21.44 0.93
CA ASP A 105 -8.26 20.20 1.43
C ASP A 105 -8.74 19.30 0.27
N LEU A 106 -9.21 19.92 -0.82
CA LEU A 106 -9.63 19.20 -2.02
C LEU A 106 -8.44 18.55 -2.77
N SER A 107 -7.27 19.18 -2.75
CA SER A 107 -6.06 18.64 -3.38
C SER A 107 -5.53 17.42 -2.62
N GLU A 108 -5.53 17.47 -1.28
CA GLU A 108 -5.16 16.35 -0.43
C GLU A 108 -6.12 15.17 -0.60
N ALA A 109 -7.43 15.44 -0.60
CA ALA A 109 -8.46 14.43 -0.82
C ALA A 109 -8.33 13.75 -2.20
N ASN A 110 -8.03 14.51 -3.25
CA ASN A 110 -7.81 13.96 -4.60
C ASN A 110 -6.53 13.11 -4.67
N SER A 111 -5.46 13.51 -3.98
CA SER A 111 -4.22 12.74 -3.93
C SER A 111 -4.43 11.41 -3.20
N ALA A 112 -5.13 11.44 -2.05
CA ALA A 112 -5.49 10.24 -1.31
C ALA A 112 -6.42 9.30 -2.11
N LEU A 113 -7.33 9.86 -2.91
CA LEU A 113 -8.19 9.08 -3.80
C LEU A 113 -7.38 8.33 -4.85
N GLU A 114 -6.36 8.96 -5.43
CA GLU A 114 -5.52 8.34 -6.44
C GLU A 114 -4.64 7.23 -5.84
N GLU A 115 -4.04 7.45 -4.66
CA GLU A 115 -3.31 6.39 -3.93
C GLU A 115 -4.21 5.18 -3.64
N LEU A 116 -5.46 5.40 -3.23
CA LEU A 116 -6.42 4.32 -3.00
C LEU A 116 -6.79 3.58 -4.28
N ARG A 117 -6.82 4.26 -5.44
CA ARG A 117 -7.07 3.63 -6.74
C ARG A 117 -5.90 2.76 -7.17
N GLU A 118 -4.67 3.27 -7.09
CA GLU A 118 -3.47 2.50 -7.41
C GLU A 118 -3.37 1.24 -6.53
N LYS A 119 -3.59 1.39 -5.22
CA LYS A 119 -3.58 0.26 -4.28
C LYS A 119 -4.69 -0.75 -4.57
N LYS A 120 -5.86 -0.29 -5.01
CA LYS A 120 -6.95 -1.19 -5.43
C LYS A 120 -6.54 -2.00 -6.66
N GLU A 121 -5.90 -1.38 -7.65
CA GLU A 121 -5.44 -2.07 -8.86
C GLU A 121 -4.37 -3.12 -8.52
N GLU A 122 -3.39 -2.77 -7.69
CA GLU A 122 -2.35 -3.71 -7.21
C GLU A 122 -2.97 -4.91 -6.45
N LEU A 123 -3.93 -4.65 -5.57
CA LEU A 123 -4.64 -5.70 -4.85
C LEU A 123 -5.49 -6.57 -5.79
N GLN A 124 -6.08 -5.99 -6.84
CA GLN A 124 -6.81 -6.76 -7.85
C GLN A 124 -5.87 -7.66 -8.64
N GLU A 125 -4.70 -7.17 -9.07
CA GLU A 125 -3.70 -7.99 -9.76
C GLU A 125 -3.22 -9.15 -8.87
N THR A 126 -2.93 -8.85 -7.60
CA THR A 126 -2.53 -9.86 -6.61
C THR A 126 -3.62 -10.90 -6.40
N LYS A 127 -4.88 -10.48 -6.31
CA LYS A 127 -6.03 -11.39 -6.21
C LYS A 127 -6.13 -12.33 -7.41
N TYR A 128 -5.91 -11.84 -8.63
CA TYR A 128 -5.94 -12.69 -9.83
C TYR A 128 -4.82 -13.72 -9.81
N LYS A 129 -3.58 -13.31 -9.47
CA LYS A 129 -2.43 -14.23 -9.34
C LYS A 129 -2.68 -15.32 -8.29
N LEU A 130 -3.19 -14.93 -7.12
CA LEU A 130 -3.51 -15.89 -6.05
C LEU A 130 -4.66 -16.83 -6.43
N ALA A 131 -5.67 -16.34 -7.15
CA ALA A 131 -6.78 -17.17 -7.61
C ALA A 131 -6.31 -18.22 -8.63
N GLU A 132 -5.43 -17.83 -9.55
CA GLU A 132 -4.80 -18.75 -10.51
C GLU A 132 -3.95 -19.81 -9.80
N GLN A 133 -3.06 -19.40 -8.89
CA GLN A 133 -2.25 -20.33 -8.09
C GLN A 133 -3.12 -21.29 -7.28
N ASN A 134 -4.20 -20.80 -6.67
CA ASN A 134 -5.13 -21.64 -5.93
C ASN A 134 -5.81 -22.67 -6.84
N SER A 135 -6.19 -22.28 -8.07
CA SER A 135 -6.75 -23.21 -9.05
C SER A 135 -5.75 -24.32 -9.41
N TYR A 136 -4.48 -23.97 -9.68
CA TYR A 136 -3.43 -24.96 -9.91
C TYR A 136 -3.23 -25.89 -8.71
N ASN A 137 -3.16 -25.33 -7.50
CA ASN A 137 -2.98 -26.11 -6.28
C ASN A 137 -4.14 -27.05 -5.99
N GLN A 138 -5.38 -26.66 -6.32
CA GLN A 138 -6.54 -27.54 -6.21
C GLN A 138 -6.40 -28.75 -7.16
N VAL A 139 -5.96 -28.52 -8.40
CA VAL A 139 -5.70 -29.61 -9.35
C VAL A 139 -4.57 -30.52 -8.85
N TYR A 140 -3.46 -29.94 -8.37
CA TYR A 140 -2.36 -30.74 -7.81
C TYR A 140 -2.80 -31.57 -6.61
N ALA A 141 -3.59 -30.98 -5.71
CA ALA A 141 -4.12 -31.70 -4.55
C ALA A 141 -4.99 -32.88 -4.99
N GLU A 142 -5.87 -32.70 -5.98
CA GLU A 142 -6.71 -33.78 -6.50
C GLU A 142 -5.88 -34.87 -7.19
N LEU A 143 -4.85 -34.50 -7.95
CA LEU A 143 -3.95 -35.45 -8.59
C LEU A 143 -3.14 -36.27 -7.58
N LEU A 144 -2.75 -35.69 -6.44
CA LEU A 144 -1.91 -36.34 -5.43
C LEU A 144 -2.68 -37.14 -4.38
N LYS A 145 -4.02 -36.99 -4.32
CA LYS A 145 -4.88 -37.86 -3.52
C LYS A 145 -4.75 -39.31 -3.95
N ASP A 146 -5.11 -40.21 -3.04
CA ASP A 146 -5.03 -41.66 -3.28
C ASP A 146 -6.01 -42.10 -4.38
N THR A 147 -7.06 -41.33 -4.70
CA THR A 147 -7.93 -41.55 -5.87
C THR A 147 -7.35 -41.03 -7.20
N GLY A 148 -6.26 -40.26 -7.14
CA GLY A 148 -5.69 -39.53 -8.26
C GLY A 148 -4.68 -40.31 -9.09
N ILE A 149 -3.57 -39.64 -9.45
CA ILE A 149 -2.55 -40.17 -10.37
C ILE A 149 -1.87 -41.43 -9.81
N LYS A 150 -1.71 -41.55 -8.48
CA LYS A 150 -1.04 -42.68 -7.83
C LYS A 150 -1.76 -44.00 -8.12
N THR A 151 -3.07 -44.05 -7.89
CA THR A 151 -3.87 -45.24 -8.17
C THR A 151 -3.91 -45.57 -9.66
N LYS A 152 -3.97 -44.55 -10.53
CA LYS A 152 -3.90 -44.78 -11.99
C LYS A 152 -2.57 -45.38 -12.43
N ILE A 153 -1.46 -44.91 -11.85
CA ILE A 153 -0.12 -45.46 -12.09
C ILE A 153 -0.05 -46.91 -11.59
N ILE A 154 -0.49 -47.18 -10.36
CA ILE A 154 -0.51 -48.53 -9.77
C ILE A 154 -1.32 -49.48 -10.66
N LYS A 155 -2.55 -49.12 -11.05
CA LYS A 155 -3.40 -49.90 -11.97
C LYS A 155 -2.71 -50.25 -13.29
N GLN A 156 -1.89 -49.36 -13.83
CA GLN A 156 -1.17 -49.61 -15.07
C GLN A 156 -0.01 -50.60 -14.89
N TYR A 157 0.64 -50.59 -13.72
CA TYR A 157 1.74 -51.50 -13.42
C TYR A 157 1.26 -52.86 -12.93
N LEU A 158 0.13 -52.97 -12.22
CA LEU A 158 -0.36 -54.22 -11.64
C LEU A 158 -0.39 -55.41 -12.61
N PRO A 159 -0.89 -55.30 -13.86
CA PRO A 159 -0.85 -56.42 -14.81
C PRO A 159 0.57 -56.90 -15.10
N VAL A 160 1.53 -55.97 -15.17
CA VAL A 160 2.94 -56.29 -15.39
C VAL A 160 3.55 -56.93 -14.13
N ILE A 161 3.20 -56.45 -12.93
CA ILE A 161 3.64 -57.05 -11.66
C ILE A 161 3.15 -58.50 -11.57
N ASN A 162 1.85 -58.73 -11.78
CA ASN A 162 1.26 -60.07 -11.68
C ASN A 162 1.84 -60.99 -12.75
N GLN A 163 2.01 -60.52 -13.99
CA GLN A 163 2.62 -61.31 -15.06
C GLN A 163 4.06 -61.71 -14.74
N LEU A 164 4.90 -60.77 -14.28
CA LEU A 164 6.30 -61.05 -13.95
C LEU A 164 6.43 -61.94 -12.72
N THR A 165 5.62 -61.71 -11.68
CA THR A 165 5.64 -62.51 -10.45
C THR A 165 5.29 -63.96 -10.77
N ASN A 166 4.20 -64.20 -11.52
CA ASN A 166 3.84 -65.56 -11.95
C ASN A 166 4.90 -66.19 -12.86
N LYS A 167 5.57 -65.41 -13.72
CA LYS A 167 6.69 -65.91 -14.54
C LYS A 167 7.85 -66.39 -13.68
N TYR A 168 8.26 -65.62 -12.66
CA TYR A 168 9.35 -66.03 -11.78
C TYR A 168 8.97 -67.21 -10.88
N LEU A 169 7.72 -67.26 -10.39
CA LEU A 169 7.19 -68.41 -9.66
C LEU A 169 7.25 -69.69 -10.49
N GLN A 170 6.91 -69.62 -11.78
CA GLN A 170 7.04 -70.75 -12.71
C GLN A 170 8.50 -71.18 -12.91
N ILE A 171 9.46 -70.24 -12.98
CA ILE A 171 10.88 -70.58 -13.11
C ILE A 171 11.40 -71.24 -11.82
N LEU A 172 10.90 -70.83 -10.65
CA LEU A 172 11.19 -71.42 -9.34
C LEU A 172 10.41 -72.72 -9.07
N ASP A 173 9.81 -73.31 -10.10
CA ASP A 173 8.99 -74.52 -10.05
C ASP A 173 7.89 -74.48 -8.96
N PHE A 174 7.30 -73.30 -8.74
CA PHE A 174 6.21 -73.10 -7.79
C PHE A 174 4.91 -72.78 -8.51
N PHE A 175 4.07 -73.80 -8.70
CA PHE A 175 2.85 -73.74 -9.52
C PHE A 175 1.63 -73.17 -8.78
N VAL A 176 1.78 -71.95 -8.25
CA VAL A 176 0.66 -71.15 -7.72
C VAL A 176 0.38 -69.96 -8.64
N HIS A 177 -0.86 -69.47 -8.58
CA HIS A 177 -1.22 -68.22 -9.23
C HIS A 177 -1.22 -67.09 -8.20
N PHE A 178 -0.35 -66.11 -8.42
CA PHE A 178 -0.24 -64.90 -7.61
C PHE A 178 -1.00 -63.75 -8.28
N ASP A 179 -1.84 -63.06 -7.53
CA ASP A 179 -2.56 -61.88 -7.98
C ASP A 179 -2.51 -60.79 -6.91
N LEU A 180 -2.03 -59.60 -7.28
CA LEU A 180 -1.97 -58.41 -6.45
C LEU A 180 -3.02 -57.41 -6.91
N ASP A 181 -3.77 -56.84 -5.97
CA ASP A 181 -4.80 -55.83 -6.25
C ASP A 181 -4.32 -54.38 -6.06
N GLU A 182 -5.23 -53.42 -6.28
CA GLU A 182 -4.98 -51.98 -6.13
C GLU A 182 -4.68 -51.53 -4.70
N SER A 183 -5.05 -52.34 -3.71
CA SER A 183 -4.76 -52.12 -2.29
C SER A 183 -3.45 -52.80 -1.86
N PHE A 184 -2.70 -53.37 -2.81
CA PHE A 184 -1.53 -54.22 -2.55
C PHE A 184 -1.86 -55.45 -1.69
N GLN A 185 -3.09 -55.95 -1.78
CA GLN A 185 -3.49 -57.19 -1.12
C GLN A 185 -3.26 -58.36 -2.07
N GLU A 186 -2.45 -59.33 -1.64
CA GLU A 186 -2.13 -60.51 -2.42
C GLU A 186 -3.17 -61.62 -2.27
N THR A 187 -3.47 -62.30 -3.39
CA THR A 187 -4.27 -63.51 -3.43
C THR A 187 -3.46 -64.61 -4.11
N ILE A 188 -3.23 -65.71 -3.39
CA ILE A 188 -2.47 -66.85 -3.91
C ILE A 188 -3.40 -68.05 -4.05
N ARG A 189 -3.51 -68.58 -5.27
CA ARG A 189 -4.39 -69.72 -5.61
C ARG A 189 -3.57 -70.92 -6.06
N SER A 190 -3.92 -72.11 -5.58
CA SER A 190 -3.33 -73.39 -6.00
C SER A 190 -4.37 -74.26 -6.69
N ARG A 191 -3.96 -75.26 -7.47
CA ARG A 191 -4.87 -76.17 -8.21
C ARG A 191 -5.83 -76.95 -7.31
N HIS A 192 -5.54 -77.06 -6.02
CA HIS A 192 -6.23 -77.98 -5.10
C HIS A 192 -7.03 -77.30 -3.97
N ARG A 193 -6.92 -75.97 -3.78
CA ARG A 193 -7.72 -75.21 -2.80
C ARG A 193 -7.85 -73.73 -3.21
N ASP A 194 -9.00 -73.16 -2.89
CA ASP A 194 -9.31 -71.76 -3.10
C ASP A 194 -8.73 -70.90 -1.97
N ALA A 195 -7.77 -70.03 -2.32
CA ALA A 195 -7.12 -69.01 -1.50
C ALA A 195 -6.32 -69.49 -0.28
N PHE A 196 -4.99 -69.44 -0.40
CA PHE A 196 -4.07 -69.46 0.74
C PHE A 196 -3.68 -68.02 1.10
N SER A 197 -3.55 -67.72 2.39
CA SER A 197 -2.80 -66.54 2.84
C SER A 197 -1.31 -66.83 2.81
N TYR A 198 -0.47 -65.80 2.63
CA TYR A 198 0.99 -65.92 2.67
C TYR A 198 1.48 -66.71 3.90
N ASP A 199 0.84 -66.50 5.05
CA ASP A 199 1.18 -67.17 6.31
C ASP A 199 1.05 -68.69 6.28
N SER A 200 0.21 -69.22 5.40
CA SER A 200 -0.10 -70.66 5.30
C SER A 200 1.00 -71.47 4.59
N PHE A 201 1.96 -70.80 3.96
CA PHE A 201 3.04 -71.44 3.21
C PHE A 201 4.23 -71.83 4.10
N SER A 202 4.94 -72.88 3.69
CA SER A 202 6.23 -73.24 4.26
C SER A 202 7.27 -72.14 4.03
N GLU A 203 8.35 -72.15 4.80
CA GLU A 203 9.41 -71.14 4.70
C GLU A 203 10.08 -71.12 3.31
N GLY A 204 10.28 -72.29 2.70
CA GLY A 204 10.82 -72.38 1.34
C GLY A 204 9.86 -71.83 0.27
N GLU A 205 8.55 -72.08 0.40
CA GLU A 205 7.54 -71.51 -0.50
C GLU A 205 7.42 -69.98 -0.34
N LYS A 206 7.44 -69.48 0.90
CA LYS A 206 7.49 -68.04 1.19
C LYS A 206 8.71 -67.40 0.54
N GLN A 207 9.86 -68.04 0.65
CA GLN A 207 11.07 -67.55 0.02
C GLN A 207 10.99 -67.52 -1.51
N ARG A 208 10.37 -68.53 -2.15
CA ARG A 208 10.14 -68.53 -3.61
C ARG A 208 9.23 -67.36 -4.02
N ILE A 209 8.23 -67.01 -3.21
CA ILE A 209 7.37 -65.83 -3.42
C ILE A 209 8.18 -64.54 -3.28
N ASP A 210 8.97 -64.40 -2.21
CA ASP A 210 9.75 -63.20 -1.93
C ASP A 210 10.79 -62.94 -3.02
N LEU A 211 11.49 -63.98 -3.48
CA LEU A 211 12.44 -63.90 -4.59
C LEU A 211 11.73 -63.47 -5.89
N SER A 212 10.56 -64.05 -6.17
CA SER A 212 9.76 -63.70 -7.37
C SER A 212 9.32 -62.23 -7.36
N LEU A 213 8.92 -61.72 -6.20
CA LEU A 213 8.59 -60.31 -6.00
C LEU A 213 9.82 -59.43 -6.15
N LEU A 214 10.96 -59.79 -5.55
CA LEU A 214 12.22 -59.05 -5.67
C LEU A 214 12.65 -58.88 -7.13
N PHE A 215 12.66 -59.96 -7.91
CA PHE A 215 13.02 -59.88 -9.33
C PHE A 215 12.01 -59.09 -10.15
N THR A 216 10.72 -59.19 -9.82
CA THR A 216 9.66 -58.38 -10.44
C THR A 216 9.89 -56.89 -10.20
N TRP A 217 10.08 -56.48 -8.93
CA TRP A 217 10.35 -55.10 -8.56
C TRP A 217 11.62 -54.56 -9.22
N ARG A 218 12.68 -55.37 -9.26
CA ARG A 218 13.93 -55.03 -9.95
C ARG A 218 13.70 -54.80 -11.44
N GLN A 219 12.93 -55.66 -12.11
CA GLN A 219 12.65 -55.51 -13.54
C GLN A 219 11.81 -54.27 -13.83
N ILE A 220 10.81 -53.96 -13.01
CA ILE A 220 10.01 -52.74 -13.11
C ILE A 220 10.88 -51.49 -12.92
N ALA A 221 11.78 -51.52 -11.92
CA ALA A 221 12.74 -50.43 -11.68
C ALA A 221 13.67 -50.22 -12.89
N LYS A 222 14.14 -51.31 -13.53
CA LYS A 222 14.93 -51.26 -14.76
C LYS A 222 14.13 -50.66 -15.93
N MET A 223 12.87 -51.05 -16.11
CA MET A 223 12.00 -50.52 -17.18
C MET A 223 11.74 -49.01 -17.05
N LYS A 224 11.73 -48.48 -15.83
CA LYS A 224 11.52 -47.04 -15.57
C LYS A 224 12.68 -46.16 -16.08
N ASN A 225 13.81 -46.74 -16.52
CA ASN A 225 15.03 -46.04 -16.98
C ASN A 225 15.53 -44.92 -16.05
N SER A 226 15.06 -44.90 -14.80
CA SER A 226 15.30 -43.83 -13.84
C SER A 226 16.33 -44.21 -12.79
N VAL A 227 16.68 -45.51 -12.70
CA VAL A 227 17.58 -46.06 -11.70
C VAL A 227 18.49 -47.08 -12.38
N ALA A 228 19.81 -46.92 -12.22
CA ALA A 228 20.78 -47.93 -12.62
C ALA A 228 20.66 -49.14 -11.68
N THR A 229 20.21 -50.28 -12.20
CA THR A 229 20.06 -51.54 -11.45
C THR A 229 21.22 -52.52 -11.73
N ASN A 230 22.44 -52.00 -11.85
CA ASN A 230 23.63 -52.76 -12.24
C ASN A 230 24.27 -53.59 -11.10
N LEU A 231 23.70 -53.57 -9.89
CA LEU A 231 24.17 -54.32 -8.73
C LEU A 231 23.01 -55.07 -8.08
N LEU A 232 23.20 -56.35 -7.82
CA LEU A 232 22.30 -57.20 -7.04
C LEU A 232 23.14 -57.91 -5.98
N ILE A 233 22.77 -57.78 -4.71
CA ILE A 233 23.39 -58.49 -3.59
C ILE A 233 22.34 -59.41 -3.00
N LEU A 234 22.68 -60.69 -2.92
CA LEU A 234 21.86 -61.75 -2.38
C LEU A 234 22.56 -62.28 -1.12
N ASP A 235 22.13 -61.80 0.04
CA ASP A 235 22.71 -62.14 1.33
C ASP A 235 21.96 -63.32 1.97
N GLU A 236 22.67 -64.44 2.16
CA GLU A 236 22.17 -65.69 2.75
C GLU A 236 20.92 -66.27 2.05
N THR A 237 20.56 -65.78 0.85
CA THR A 237 19.34 -66.21 0.15
C THR A 237 19.41 -67.65 -0.35
N PHE A 238 20.60 -68.23 -0.41
CA PHE A 238 20.83 -69.63 -0.79
C PHE A 238 21.01 -70.53 0.44
N ASP A 239 21.27 -69.96 1.62
CA ASP A 239 21.52 -70.71 2.86
C ASP A 239 20.24 -71.17 3.54
N SER A 240 19.17 -70.45 3.27
CA SER A 240 17.80 -70.69 3.67
C SER A 240 17.22 -72.02 3.18
N SER A 241 15.92 -72.19 3.48
CA SER A 241 15.05 -73.36 3.27
C SER A 241 14.81 -73.76 1.80
N LEU A 242 15.64 -73.30 0.86
CA LEU A 242 15.62 -73.74 -0.54
C LEU A 242 16.35 -75.09 -0.67
N ASP A 243 15.69 -75.98 -1.39
CA ASP A 243 16.24 -77.25 -1.88
C ASP A 243 17.23 -77.04 -3.03
N GLU A 244 17.97 -78.10 -3.37
CA GLU A 244 18.96 -78.10 -4.45
C GLU A 244 18.34 -77.68 -5.80
N GLU A 245 17.11 -78.10 -6.06
CA GLU A 245 16.32 -77.70 -7.23
C GLU A 245 15.95 -76.21 -7.20
N GLY A 246 15.56 -75.67 -6.04
CA GLY A 246 15.30 -74.24 -5.85
C GLY A 246 16.53 -73.38 -6.10
N ILE A 247 17.72 -73.85 -5.69
CA ILE A 247 19.01 -73.21 -5.95
C ILE A 247 19.31 -73.18 -7.45
N GLU A 248 19.14 -74.31 -8.16
CA GLU A 248 19.35 -74.38 -9.61
C GLU A 248 18.40 -73.42 -10.35
N ASN A 249 17.14 -73.37 -9.95
CA ASN A 249 16.14 -72.49 -10.53
C ASN A 249 16.43 -71.00 -10.26
N LEU A 250 16.93 -70.66 -9.08
CA LEU A 250 17.40 -69.30 -8.78
C LEU A 250 18.58 -68.91 -9.67
N MET A 251 19.52 -69.83 -9.92
CA MET A 251 20.63 -69.60 -10.85
C MET A 251 20.16 -69.40 -12.30
N LYS A 252 19.09 -70.09 -12.74
CA LYS A 252 18.43 -69.82 -14.04
C LYS A 252 17.87 -68.40 -14.11
N ILE A 253 17.31 -67.87 -13.03
CA ILE A 253 16.85 -66.46 -13.00
C ILE A 253 18.05 -65.52 -13.09
N ILE A 254 19.08 -65.76 -12.29
CA ILE A 254 20.30 -64.93 -12.26
C ILE A 254 20.96 -64.86 -13.64
N SER A 255 21.04 -65.98 -14.37
CA SER A 255 21.64 -66.00 -15.73
C SER A 255 20.82 -65.25 -16.78
N THR A 256 19.51 -65.04 -16.54
CA THR A 256 18.68 -64.18 -17.40
C THR A 256 18.88 -62.69 -17.12
N LEU A 257 19.55 -62.33 -16.02
CA LEU A 257 19.93 -60.95 -15.75
C LEU A 257 21.07 -60.60 -16.71
N GLY A 258 20.79 -59.73 -17.69
CA GLY A 258 21.76 -59.40 -18.75
C GLY A 258 23.11 -58.90 -18.23
N GLU A 259 24.11 -58.92 -19.12
CA GLU A 259 25.54 -58.71 -18.85
C GLU A 259 25.88 -57.41 -18.09
N ASP A 260 25.01 -56.40 -18.13
CA ASP A 260 25.17 -55.13 -17.41
C ASP A 260 24.88 -55.23 -15.89
N THR A 261 24.62 -56.44 -15.36
CA THR A 261 24.29 -56.68 -13.95
C THR A 261 25.40 -57.43 -13.23
N ASN A 262 25.96 -56.83 -12.18
CA ASN A 262 26.85 -57.49 -11.24
C ASN A 262 26.03 -58.14 -10.12
N VAL A 263 26.16 -59.46 -9.96
CA VAL A 263 25.46 -60.22 -8.92
C VAL A 263 26.49 -60.72 -7.91
N PHE A 264 26.27 -60.38 -6.64
CA PHE A 264 27.03 -60.88 -5.50
C PHE A 264 26.13 -61.79 -4.67
N VAL A 265 26.59 -63.01 -4.47
CA VAL A 265 25.93 -63.99 -3.60
C VAL A 265 26.80 -64.19 -2.37
N ILE A 266 26.22 -64.01 -1.18
CA ILE A 266 26.86 -64.25 0.10
C ILE A 266 26.18 -65.47 0.70
N SER A 267 26.97 -66.49 1.03
CA SER A 267 26.46 -67.77 1.51
C SER A 267 27.49 -68.51 2.36
N HIS A 268 27.00 -69.29 3.32
CA HIS A 268 27.78 -70.22 4.15
C HIS A 268 27.78 -71.66 3.62
N LYS A 269 26.92 -72.01 2.65
CA LYS A 269 26.86 -73.34 2.05
C LYS A 269 28.04 -73.59 1.10
N SER A 270 28.86 -74.58 1.43
CA SER A 270 29.93 -75.07 0.55
C SER A 270 29.40 -75.79 -0.70
N GLU A 271 28.13 -76.19 -0.72
CA GLU A 271 27.48 -76.88 -1.84
C GLU A 271 27.28 -75.97 -3.07
N LEU A 272 27.37 -74.64 -2.88
CA LEU A 272 27.41 -73.68 -3.99
C LEU A 272 28.76 -73.65 -4.72
N GLU A 273 29.71 -74.50 -4.33
CA GLU A 273 31.03 -74.61 -4.99
C GLU A 273 30.92 -75.10 -6.44
N ASP A 274 29.92 -75.92 -6.75
CA ASP A 274 29.65 -76.41 -8.11
C ASP A 274 28.78 -75.43 -8.91
N ALA A 275 28.25 -74.38 -8.28
CA ALA A 275 27.50 -73.34 -8.96
C ALA A 275 28.44 -72.49 -9.83
N GLN A 276 28.04 -72.22 -11.07
CA GLN A 276 28.84 -71.54 -12.11
C GLN A 276 29.07 -70.03 -11.82
N PHE A 277 29.66 -69.70 -10.68
CA PHE A 277 30.05 -68.33 -10.36
C PHE A 277 31.38 -67.97 -11.04
N HIS A 278 31.47 -66.77 -11.59
CA HIS A 278 32.68 -66.30 -12.29
C HIS A 278 33.87 -66.09 -11.35
N ARG A 279 33.62 -65.72 -10.10
CA ARG A 279 34.63 -65.43 -9.08
C ARG A 279 34.12 -65.87 -7.72
N LYS A 280 35.02 -66.38 -6.87
CA LYS A 280 34.75 -66.76 -5.48
C LYS A 280 35.69 -65.99 -4.55
N ILE A 281 35.16 -65.47 -3.46
CA ILE A 281 35.95 -64.90 -2.35
C ILE A 281 35.54 -65.65 -1.10
N GLU A 282 36.48 -66.38 -0.50
CA GLU A 282 36.21 -67.16 0.72
C GLU A 282 36.72 -66.39 1.94
N PHE A 283 35.87 -66.27 2.97
CA PHE A 283 36.21 -65.63 4.23
C PHE A 283 36.31 -66.66 5.36
N VAL A 284 37.36 -66.59 6.15
CA VAL A 284 37.59 -67.45 7.33
C VAL A 284 37.78 -66.61 8.59
N LYS A 285 37.25 -67.09 9.72
CA LYS A 285 37.44 -66.46 11.03
C LYS A 285 38.68 -67.04 11.71
N GLU A 286 39.76 -66.27 11.77
CA GLU A 286 41.01 -66.68 12.43
C GLU A 286 41.26 -65.78 13.65
N LYS A 287 41.31 -66.38 14.86
CA LYS A 287 41.56 -65.65 16.12
C LYS A 287 40.65 -64.43 16.30
N ASN A 288 39.37 -64.56 15.96
CA ASN A 288 38.35 -63.51 15.98
C ASN A 288 38.49 -62.39 14.93
N PHE A 289 39.36 -62.53 13.94
CA PHE A 289 39.45 -61.63 12.79
C PHE A 289 38.97 -62.32 11.51
N SER A 290 38.24 -61.59 10.67
CA SER A 290 37.90 -62.04 9.32
C SER A 290 39.14 -61.94 8.43
N LYS A 291 39.49 -63.04 7.77
CA LYS A 291 40.55 -63.08 6.75
C LYS A 291 39.99 -63.61 5.44
N ILE A 292 40.42 -63.02 4.33
CA ILE A 292 40.19 -63.60 3.01
C ILE A 292 41.15 -64.78 2.87
N LYS A 293 40.63 -65.96 2.56
CA LYS A 293 41.42 -67.14 2.28
C LYS A 293 42.05 -66.97 0.90
N SER A 294 43.35 -66.74 0.90
CA SER A 294 44.21 -66.64 -0.28
C SER A 294 44.52 -68.00 -0.89
#